data_AF-A0A2W2K0K8-F1
#
_entry.id   AF-A0A2W2K0K8-F1
#
_cell.length_a   1.000
_cell.length_b   1.000
_cell.length_c   1.000
_cell.angle_alpha   90.00
_cell.angle_beta   90.00
_cell.angle_gamma   90.00
#
_symmetry.space_group_name_H-M   'P 1'
#
loop_
_entity.id
_entity.type
_entity.pdbx_description
1 polymer ?
#
loop_
_entity_poly.entity_id
_entity_poly.type
_entity_poly.pdbx_seq_one_letter_code
_entity_poly.pdbx_strand_id
1 'polypeptide(L)' 'MARIDSRLPDGATEITTGQANRAWYIGEREPYPLKRYSDPARAANEAAALVFLTRHGERSGQLIHPAAKTDPAPTA' A
#
# COMPACT_ATOMS: atom_id res chain seq x y z
N MET A 1 5.77 22.43 10.61
CA MET A 1 5.06 21.85 9.44
C MET A 1 5.90 20.68 8.93
N ALA A 2 5.50 19.45 9.21
CA ALA A 2 6.19 18.27 8.71
C ALA A 2 5.79 18.05 7.24
N ARG A 3 6.78 18.09 6.34
CA ARG A 3 6.58 17.86 4.91
C ARG A 3 6.48 16.36 4.73
N ILE A 4 5.28 15.84 4.49
CA ILE A 4 5.07 14.43 4.14
C ILE A 4 5.83 14.18 2.84
N ASP A 5 6.88 13.37 2.90
CA ASP A 5 7.63 12.98 1.70
C ASP A 5 6.83 11.90 0.97
N SER A 6 6.22 12.27 -0.15
CA SER A 6 5.42 11.38 -0.98
C SER A 6 6.24 10.63 -2.02
N ARG A 7 7.56 10.57 -1.85
CA ARG A 7 8.47 9.85 -2.75
C ARG A 7 8.26 8.35 -2.58
N LEU A 8 8.16 7.66 -3.72
CA LEU A 8 8.19 6.21 -3.76
C LEU A 8 9.61 5.73 -3.39
N PRO A 9 9.74 4.54 -2.80
CA PRO A 9 11.06 3.92 -2.60
C PRO A 9 11.83 3.80 -3.92
N ASP A 10 13.15 3.84 -3.83
CA ASP A 10 14.01 3.58 -4.99
C ASP A 10 13.73 2.17 -5.55
N GLY A 11 13.64 2.06 -6.88
CA GLY A 11 13.28 0.80 -7.55
C GLY A 11 11.78 0.52 -7.66
N ALA A 12 10.91 1.45 -7.24
CA ALA A 12 9.48 1.34 -7.47
C ALA A 12 9.14 1.36 -8.97
N THR A 13 8.50 0.30 -9.45
CA THR A 13 8.04 0.18 -10.85
C THR A 13 6.52 0.33 -10.90
N GLU A 14 5.98 1.30 -11.63
CA GLU A 14 4.53 1.44 -11.78
C GLU A 14 3.98 0.23 -12.56
N ILE A 15 3.03 -0.49 -11.96
CA ILE A 15 2.46 -1.73 -12.51
C ILE A 15 0.98 -1.61 -12.89
N THR A 16 0.33 -0.49 -12.54
CA THR A 16 -1.03 -0.22 -12.99
C THR A 16 -1.21 1.22 -13.45
N THR A 17 -1.96 1.40 -14.54
CA THR A 17 -2.38 2.70 -15.09
C THR A 17 -3.91 2.87 -15.04
N GLY A 18 -4.57 2.21 -14.09
CA GLY A 18 -6.04 2.21 -13.95
C GLY A 18 -6.59 3.43 -13.21
N GLN A 19 -7.90 3.69 -13.35
CA GLN A 19 -8.54 4.86 -12.71
C GLN A 19 -8.83 4.68 -11.21
N ALA A 20 -8.88 3.44 -10.72
CA ALA A 20 -9.32 3.15 -9.35
C ALA A 20 -8.20 3.32 -8.30
N ASN A 21 -6.94 3.10 -8.68
CA ASN A 21 -5.74 3.27 -7.86
C ASN A 21 -4.52 3.40 -8.78
N ARG A 22 -3.43 3.95 -8.25
CA ARG A 22 -2.09 3.79 -8.83
C ARG A 22 -1.35 2.76 -8.00
N ALA A 23 -0.67 1.82 -8.65
CA ALA A 23 0.08 0.79 -7.97
C ALA A 23 1.51 0.72 -8.49
N TRP A 24 2.43 0.47 -7.56
CA TRP A 24 3.83 0.24 -7.84
C TRP A 24 4.26 -1.10 -7.27
N TYR A 25 5.15 -1.79 -7.96
CA TYR A 25 5.87 -2.93 -7.45
C TYR A 25 7.17 -2.46 -6.83
N ILE A 26 7.37 -2.80 -5.55
CA ILE A 26 8.61 -2.52 -4.83
C ILE A 26 9.44 -3.80 -4.85
N GLY A 27 10.56 -3.78 -5.59
CA GLY A 27 11.40 -4.95 -5.86
C GLY A 27 12.49 -5.22 -4.80
N GLU A 28 12.24 -4.85 -3.53
CA GLU A 28 13.18 -5.08 -2.43
C GLU A 28 13.31 -6.58 -2.07
N ARG A 29 14.10 -6.90 -1.04
CA ARG A 29 14.35 -8.28 -0.56
C ARG A 29 13.06 -9.08 -0.35
N GLU A 30 12.01 -8.42 0.12
CA GLU A 30 10.65 -8.94 0.16
C GLU A 30 9.78 -8.08 -0.77
N PRO A 31 9.46 -8.56 -1.97
CA PRO A 31 8.75 -7.73 -2.94
C PRO A 31 7.28 -7.57 -2.59
N TYR A 32 6.75 -6.36 -2.75
CA TYR A 32 5.35 -6.09 -2.45
C TYR A 32 4.72 -5.04 -3.38
N PRO A 33 3.40 -5.13 -3.63
CA PRO A 33 2.67 -4.07 -4.31
C PRO A 33 2.29 -2.95 -3.34
N LEU A 34 2.67 -1.72 -3.66
CA LEU A 34 2.18 -0.50 -3.01
C LEU A 34 1.01 0.06 -3.81
N LYS A 35 -0.15 0.27 -3.18
CA LYS A 35 -1.34 0.84 -3.82
C LYS A 35 -1.72 2.18 -3.20
N ARG A 36 -1.90 3.20 -4.03
CA ARG A 36 -2.39 4.52 -3.65
C ARG A 36 -3.76 4.77 -4.23
N TYR A 37 -4.70 5.14 -3.35
CA TYR A 37 -6.07 5.51 -3.70
C TYR A 37 -6.23 7.02 -3.59
N SER A 38 -7.08 7.58 -4.44
CA SER A 38 -7.58 8.96 -4.29
C SER A 38 -8.64 9.06 -3.20
N ASP A 39 -9.43 7.99 -3.01
CA ASP A 39 -10.49 7.87 -2.02
C ASP A 39 -10.02 7.06 -0.79
N PRO A 40 -9.94 7.69 0.41
CA PRO A 40 -9.57 7.01 1.65
C PRO A 40 -10.52 5.86 2.04
N ALA A 41 -11.82 5.98 1.73
CA ALA A 41 -12.79 4.93 2.07
C ALA A 41 -12.51 3.65 1.28
N ARG A 42 -12.08 3.79 0.01
CA ARG A 42 -11.65 2.64 -0.80
C ARG A 42 -10.41 1.96 -0.25
N ALA A 43 -9.42 2.75 0.19
CA ALA A 43 -8.22 2.20 0.82
C ALA A 43 -8.56 1.42 2.10
N ALA A 44 -9.45 1.96 2.94
CA ALA A 44 -9.89 1.31 4.18
C ALA A 44 -10.65 0.00 3.91
N ASN A 45 -11.56 -0.01 2.93
CA ASN A 45 -12.32 -1.20 2.56
C ASN A 45 -11.41 -2.32 2.05
N GLU A 46 -10.43 -2.00 1.20
CA GLU A 46 -9.49 -3.00 0.73
C GLU A 46 -8.61 -3.54 1.85
N ALA A 47 -8.10 -2.67 2.74
CA ALA A 47 -7.34 -3.11 3.90
C ALA A 47 -8.16 -4.06 4.79
N ALA A 48 -9.43 -3.74 5.05
CA ALA A 48 -10.34 -4.60 5.81
C ALA A 48 -10.58 -5.95 5.11
N ALA A 49 -10.75 -5.96 3.79
CA ALA A 49 -10.91 -7.18 3.01
C ALA A 49 -9.67 -8.08 3.07
N LEU A 50 -8.46 -7.52 2.94
CA LEU A 50 -7.21 -8.29 3.04
C LEU A 50 -7.01 -8.87 4.44
N VAL A 51 -7.34 -8.12 5.48
CA VAL A 51 -7.32 -8.62 6.87
C VAL A 51 -8.32 -9.76 7.06
N PHE A 52 -9.53 -9.64 6.52
CA PHE A 52 -10.54 -10.70 6.57
C PHE A 52 -10.05 -11.96 5.86
N LEU A 53 -9.58 -11.86 4.62
CA LEU A 53 -9.10 -13.01 3.85
C LEU A 53 -7.90 -13.70 4.50
N THR A 54 -6.94 -12.92 5.05
CA THR A 54 -5.80 -13.46 5.79
C THR A 54 -6.25 -14.26 7.01
N ARG A 55 -7.24 -13.78 7.76
CA ARG A 55 -7.79 -14.47 8.94
C ARG A 55 -8.49 -15.77 8.58
N HIS A 56 -9.08 -15.86 7.39
CA HIS A 56 -9.82 -17.03 6.93
C HIS A 56 -8.96 -18.01 6.12
N GLY A 57 -7.64 -17.81 6.06
CA GLY A 57 -6.71 -18.74 5.41
C GLY A 57 -6.80 -18.76 3.88
N GLU A 58 -7.46 -17.75 3.30
CA GLU A 58 -7.55 -17.61 1.85
C GLU A 58 -6.20 -17.19 1.28
N ARG A 59 -5.80 -17.80 0.16
CA ARG A 59 -4.59 -17.43 -0.59
C ARG A 59 -4.79 -16.07 -1.27
N SER A 60 -4.67 -15.02 -0.47
CA SER A 60 -4.79 -13.62 -0.87
C SER A 60 -3.51 -12.86 -0.54
N GLY A 61 -3.37 -11.65 -1.08
CA GLY A 61 -2.29 -10.77 -0.66
C GLY A 61 -2.42 -10.42 0.82
N GLN A 62 -1.31 -10.42 1.56
CA GLN A 62 -1.29 -9.98 2.95
C GLN A 62 -1.14 -8.46 3.01
N LEU A 63 -1.91 -7.81 3.90
CA LEU A 63 -1.70 -6.40 4.20
C LEU A 63 -0.41 -6.26 5.04
N ILE A 64 0.64 -5.66 4.45
CA ILE A 64 1.92 -5.42 5.14
C ILE A 64 1.82 -4.18 6.03
N HIS A 65 1.28 -3.08 5.49
CA HIS A 65 1.12 -1.84 6.24
C HIS A 65 -0.03 -0.96 5.70
N PRO A 66 -1.04 -0.62 6.53
CA PRO A 66 -2.00 0.42 6.18
C PRO A 66 -1.41 1.80 6.51
N ALA A 67 -0.87 2.49 5.52
CA ALA A 67 -0.46 3.88 5.70
C ALA A 67 -1.69 4.80 5.48
N ALA A 68 -2.32 5.24 6.58
CA ALA A 68 -3.11 6.47 6.55
C ALA A 68 -2.15 7.65 6.38
N LYS A 69 -2.64 8.78 5.84
CA LYS A 69 -1.85 10.01 5.58
C LYS A 69 -1.29 10.68 6.85
N THR A 70 -1.22 9.98 7.97
CA THR A 70 -1.01 10.48 9.32
C THR A 70 0.04 9.74 10.16
N ASP A 71 0.76 8.74 9.64
CA ASP A 71 1.84 8.11 10.42
C ASP A 71 3.21 8.21 9.71
N PRO A 72 4.23 8.87 10.30
CA PRO A 72 5.57 8.92 9.74
C PRO A 72 6.21 7.53 9.77
N ALA A 73 6.86 7.14 8.68
CA ALA A 73 7.63 5.91 8.59
C ALA A 73 8.70 5.86 9.71
N PRO A 74 9.00 4.67 10.28
CA PRO A 74 10.09 4.54 11.23
C PRO A 74 11.41 4.88 10.52
N THR A 75 12.10 5.90 11.02
CA THR A 75 13.49 6.19 10.67
C THR A 75 14.40 5.05 11.15
N ALA A 76 15.30 4.63 10.25
CA ALA A 76 16.40 3.71 10.51
C ALA A 76 17.35 4.20 11.62
#